data_AF-A0A523P2U2-F1
#
_entry.id   AF-A0A523P2U2-F1
#
_cell.length_a   1.000
_cell.length_b   1.000
_cell.length_c   1.000
_cell.angle_alpha   90.00
_cell.angle_beta   90.00
_cell.angle_gamma   90.00
#
_symmetry.space_group_name_H-M   'P 1'
#
loop_
_entity.id
_entity.type
_entity.pdbx_description
1 polymer ?
#
loop_
_entity_poly.entity_id
_entity_poly.type
_entity_poly.pdbx_seq_one_letter_code
_entity_poly.pdbx_strand_id
1 'polypeptide(L)'
;MADQTTLATKTCIPCKGGVPRLDRSQAKDLVAAVEAWELNDDATRISRTFKIANFVEAQALAAKIADLAETQFHHPEITFGWGYCRVEFQTRKIRGLHENDFIMAAKVNEFHQRAAAEQRND
;
A
#
# COMPACT_ATOMS: atom_id res chain seq x y z
N MET A 1 -0.63 12.40 15.62
CA MET A 1 -1.11 12.16 14.23
C MET A 1 -0.22 11.08 13.66
N ALA A 2 -0.77 10.10 12.94
CA ALA A 2 0.06 9.10 12.28
C ALA A 2 0.93 9.79 11.20
N ASP A 3 2.18 9.37 11.06
CA ASP A 3 3.06 9.77 9.98
C ASP A 3 3.57 8.55 9.22
N GLN A 4 4.02 8.75 7.99
CA GLN A 4 4.44 7.68 7.09
C GLN A 4 5.55 6.81 7.69
N THR A 5 6.56 7.43 8.31
CA THR A 5 7.72 6.74 8.88
C THR A 5 7.30 5.84 10.03
N THR A 6 6.41 6.32 10.89
CA THR A 6 5.84 5.55 12.01
C THR A 6 5.03 4.37 11.49
N LEU A 7 4.19 4.55 10.46
CA LEU A 7 3.44 3.44 9.86
C LEU A 7 4.36 2.41 9.21
N ALA A 8 5.42 2.84 8.52
CA ALA A 8 6.36 1.96 7.84
C ALA A 8 7.14 1.04 8.80
N THR A 9 7.34 1.45 10.05
CA THR A 9 8.04 0.63 11.08
C THR A 9 7.15 -0.41 11.75
N LYS A 10 5.83 -0.31 11.64
CA LYS A 10 4.90 -1.29 12.21
C LYS A 10 4.92 -2.61 11.44
N THR A 11 4.47 -3.67 12.10
CA THR A 11 4.22 -4.99 11.47
C THR A 11 2.72 -5.21 11.37
N CYS A 12 2.27 -5.76 10.24
CA CYS A 12 0.87 -6.14 10.10
C CYS A 12 0.49 -7.22 11.11
N ILE A 13 -0.68 -7.04 11.75
CA ILE A 13 -1.26 -8.05 12.63
C ILE A 13 -2.43 -8.69 11.86
N PRO A 14 -2.40 -10.01 11.57
CA PRO A 14 -3.44 -10.64 10.76
C PRO A 14 -4.85 -10.37 11.31
N CYS A 15 -5.72 -9.81 10.46
CA CYS A 15 -7.09 -9.52 10.85
C CYS A 15 -7.88 -10.83 11.01
N LYS A 16 -8.28 -11.14 12.25
CA LYS A 16 -9.08 -12.34 12.56
C LYS A 16 -10.56 -12.19 12.20
N GLY A 17 -11.00 -11.02 11.70
CA GLY A 17 -12.41 -10.73 11.43
C GLY A 17 -13.18 -10.48 12.73
N GLY A 18 -14.46 -10.11 12.62
CA GLY A 18 -15.29 -9.75 13.79
C GLY A 18 -14.93 -8.40 14.42
N VAL A 19 -13.96 -7.67 13.85
CA VAL A 19 -13.66 -6.28 14.18
C VAL A 19 -14.32 -5.36 13.16
N PRO A 20 -14.78 -4.16 13.55
CA PRO A 20 -15.29 -3.19 12.61
C PRO A 20 -14.17 -2.72 11.67
N ARG A 21 -14.53 -2.43 10.42
CA ARG A 21 -13.67 -1.65 9.53
C ARG A 21 -13.57 -0.21 10.04
N LEU A 22 -12.50 0.48 9.65
CA LEU A 22 -12.35 1.90 9.91
C LEU A 22 -13.52 2.69 9.31
N ASP A 23 -13.95 3.73 10.00
CA ASP A 23 -14.88 4.70 9.45
C ASP A 23 -14.17 5.67 8.49
N ARG A 24 -14.96 6.50 7.79
CA ARG A 24 -14.42 7.45 6.81
C ARG A 24 -13.46 8.46 7.43
N SER A 25 -13.71 8.92 8.65
CA SER A 25 -12.84 9.90 9.30
C SER A 25 -11.49 9.27 9.62
N GLN A 26 -11.49 8.09 10.23
CA GLN A 26 -10.28 7.33 10.54
C GLN A 26 -9.48 6.99 9.27
N ALA A 27 -10.16 6.56 8.21
CA ALA A 27 -9.52 6.26 6.94
C ALA A 27 -8.92 7.52 6.28
N LYS A 28 -9.58 8.67 6.38
CA LYS A 28 -9.05 9.96 5.88
C LYS A 28 -7.81 10.40 6.66
N ASP A 29 -7.82 10.24 7.97
CA ASP A 29 -6.66 10.62 8.81
C ASP A 29 -5.44 9.75 8.49
N LEU A 30 -5.65 8.45 8.28
CA LEU A 30 -4.57 7.52 7.94
C LEU A 30 -4.09 7.68 6.49
N VAL A 31 -4.99 7.91 5.52
CA VAL A 31 -4.57 8.10 4.11
C VAL A 31 -3.74 9.38 3.94
N ALA A 32 -4.04 10.43 4.71
CA ALA A 32 -3.25 11.65 4.72
C ALA A 32 -1.80 11.44 5.20
N ALA A 33 -1.55 10.36 5.95
CA ALA A 33 -0.22 9.99 6.43
C ALA A 33 0.58 9.16 5.41
N VAL A 34 -0.01 8.70 4.30
CA VAL A 34 0.66 7.89 3.28
C VAL A 34 0.61 8.59 1.93
N GLU A 35 1.72 9.22 1.56
CA GLU A 35 1.80 10.10 0.39
C GLU A 35 1.35 9.40 -0.91
N ALA A 36 0.55 10.12 -1.71
CA ALA A 36 0.05 9.70 -3.03
C ALA A 36 -0.84 8.44 -3.04
N TRP A 37 -1.33 7.99 -1.89
CA TRP A 37 -2.41 7.02 -1.80
C TRP A 37 -3.76 7.72 -1.83
N GLU A 38 -4.70 7.14 -2.56
CA GLU A 38 -6.06 7.66 -2.73
C GLU A 38 -7.05 6.78 -1.99
N LEU A 39 -7.95 7.40 -1.21
CA LEU A 39 -9.08 6.74 -0.58
C LEU A 39 -10.26 6.72 -1.55
N ASN A 40 -10.88 5.55 -1.78
CA ASN A 40 -12.05 5.47 -2.64
C ASN A 40 -13.29 6.13 -2.01
N ASP A 41 -14.30 6.38 -2.85
CA ASP A 41 -15.52 7.08 -2.42
C ASP A 41 -16.22 6.39 -1.25
N ASP A 42 -16.25 5.06 -1.18
CA ASP A 42 -16.88 4.31 -0.10
C ASP A 42 -16.04 4.20 1.18
N ALA A 43 -14.81 4.71 1.17
CA ALA A 43 -13.82 4.56 2.24
C ALA A 43 -13.58 3.09 2.65
N THR A 44 -13.54 2.20 1.66
CA THR A 44 -13.33 0.75 1.82
C THR A 44 -12.04 0.24 1.22
N ARG A 45 -11.32 1.07 0.45
CA ARG A 45 -10.08 0.73 -0.24
C ARG A 45 -9.16 1.95 -0.33
N ILE A 46 -7.86 1.69 -0.36
CA ILE A 46 -6.86 2.69 -0.77
C ILE A 46 -6.08 2.19 -1.97
N SER A 47 -5.68 3.08 -2.85
CA SER A 47 -4.90 2.70 -4.03
C SER A 47 -3.85 3.73 -4.41
N ARG A 48 -2.79 3.28 -5.09
CA ARG A 48 -1.78 4.13 -5.70
C ARG A 48 -1.37 3.56 -7.05
N THR A 49 -1.21 4.44 -8.04
CA THR A 49 -0.70 4.08 -9.37
C THR A 49 0.70 4.68 -9.56
N PHE A 50 1.69 3.81 -9.74
CA PHE A 50 3.06 4.18 -10.08
C PHE A 50 3.21 4.29 -11.60
N LYS A 51 3.84 5.37 -12.07
CA LYS A 51 4.24 5.51 -13.47
C LYS A 51 5.58 4.82 -13.68
N ILE A 52 5.67 3.91 -14.63
CA ILE A 52 6.84 3.05 -14.88
C ILE A 52 7.17 3.06 -16.36
N ALA A 53 8.45 3.02 -16.74
CA ALA A 53 8.85 3.28 -18.13
C ALA A 53 8.39 2.20 -19.12
N ASN A 54 8.37 0.93 -18.69
CA ASN A 54 8.06 -0.21 -19.55
C ASN A 54 7.42 -1.36 -18.77
N PHE A 55 6.98 -2.38 -19.50
CA PHE A 55 6.28 -3.54 -18.94
C PHE A 55 7.15 -4.38 -17.98
N VAL A 56 8.43 -4.57 -18.29
CA VAL A 56 9.34 -5.40 -17.48
C VAL A 56 9.61 -4.74 -16.12
N GLU A 57 9.83 -3.43 -16.10
CA GLU A 57 9.97 -2.68 -14.84
C GLU A 57 8.67 -2.67 -14.02
N ALA A 58 7.51 -2.61 -14.68
CA ALA A 58 6.23 -2.64 -13.99
C ALA A 58 6.00 -3.99 -13.31
N GLN A 59 6.33 -5.10 -14.00
CA GLN A 59 6.34 -6.44 -13.43
C GLN A 59 7.33 -6.55 -12.27
N ALA A 60 8.55 -6.00 -12.42
CA ALA A 60 9.57 -6.04 -11.38
C ALA A 60 9.11 -5.32 -10.10
N LEU A 61 8.44 -4.17 -10.23
CA LEU A 61 7.84 -3.48 -9.07
C LEU A 61 6.73 -4.34 -8.45
N ALA A 62 5.84 -4.92 -9.26
CA ALA A 62 4.78 -5.80 -8.77
C ALA A 62 5.33 -6.99 -7.97
N ALA A 63 6.39 -7.64 -8.46
CA ALA A 63 7.04 -8.77 -7.79
C ALA A 63 7.58 -8.39 -6.41
N LYS A 64 8.30 -7.26 -6.31
CA LYS A 64 8.86 -6.80 -5.03
C LYS A 64 7.77 -6.44 -4.00
N ILE A 65 6.65 -5.88 -4.46
CA ILE A 65 5.49 -5.62 -3.60
C ILE A 65 4.84 -6.93 -3.15
N ALA A 66 4.81 -7.96 -4.00
CA ALA A 66 4.33 -9.29 -3.62
C ALA A 66 5.20 -9.93 -2.52
N ASP A 67 6.54 -9.83 -2.63
CA ASP A 67 7.45 -10.33 -1.59
C ASP A 67 7.25 -9.63 -0.24
N LEU A 68 7.06 -8.31 -0.26
CA LEU A 68 6.72 -7.52 0.92
C LEU A 68 5.37 -7.96 1.51
N ALA A 69 4.36 -8.15 0.66
CA ALA A 69 3.02 -8.56 1.06
C ALA A 69 3.02 -9.94 1.74
N GLU A 70 3.80 -10.88 1.23
CA GLU A 70 3.95 -12.21 1.84
C GLU A 70 4.63 -12.13 3.20
N THR A 71 5.71 -11.35 3.31
CA THR A 71 6.42 -11.12 4.58
C THR A 71 5.53 -10.51 5.66
N GLN A 72 4.59 -9.64 5.27
CA GLN A 72 3.64 -8.99 6.17
C GLN A 72 2.34 -9.77 6.34
N PHE A 73 2.13 -10.85 5.59
CA PHE A 73 0.89 -11.61 5.52
C PHE A 73 -0.35 -10.72 5.28
N HIS A 74 -0.20 -9.72 4.40
CA HIS A 74 -1.26 -8.77 4.03
C HIS A 74 -1.19 -8.45 2.54
N HIS A 75 -2.06 -9.09 1.76
CA HIS A 75 -1.96 -9.12 0.31
C HIS A 75 -2.76 -8.01 -0.39
N PRO A 76 -2.14 -7.16 -1.22
CA PRO A 76 -2.84 -6.23 -2.09
C PRO A 76 -3.46 -6.93 -3.30
N GLU A 77 -4.28 -6.17 -4.03
CA GLU A 77 -4.49 -6.39 -5.45
C GLU A 77 -3.45 -5.58 -6.24
N ILE A 78 -2.74 -6.22 -7.16
CA ILE A 78 -1.71 -5.59 -7.99
C ILE A 78 -2.09 -5.76 -9.45
N THR A 79 -2.19 -4.66 -10.17
CA THR A 79 -2.42 -4.64 -11.62
C THR A 79 -1.30 -3.88 -12.30
N PHE A 80 -0.66 -4.44 -13.31
CA PHE A 80 0.42 -3.76 -14.02
C PHE A 80 0.30 -3.95 -15.52
N GLY A 81 0.90 -3.03 -16.27
CA GLY A 81 0.94 -3.03 -17.73
C GLY A 81 1.99 -2.06 -18.24
N TRP A 82 2.02 -1.84 -19.56
CA TRP A 82 2.93 -0.86 -20.14
C TRP A 82 2.65 0.53 -19.56
N GLY A 83 3.65 1.12 -18.91
CA GLY A 83 3.52 2.48 -18.36
C GLY A 83 3.13 2.54 -16.87
N TYR A 84 2.68 1.44 -16.24
CA TYR A 84 2.11 1.54 -14.90
C TYR A 84 2.15 0.25 -14.05
N CYS A 85 2.15 0.46 -12.73
CA CYS A 85 1.80 -0.55 -11.73
C CYS A 85 0.85 0.10 -10.71
N ARG A 86 -0.36 -0.46 -10.56
CA ARG A 86 -1.38 -0.03 -9.60
C ARG A 86 -1.45 -1.04 -8.46
N VAL A 87 -1.45 -0.52 -7.24
CA VAL A 87 -1.56 -1.30 -6.00
C VAL A 87 -2.79 -0.84 -5.25
N GLU A 88 -3.58 -1.78 -4.78
CA GLU A 88 -4.80 -1.51 -4.03
C GLU A 88 -4.86 -2.39 -2.78
N PHE A 89 -5.14 -1.77 -1.63
CA PHE A 89 -5.28 -2.47 -0.36
C PHE A 89 -6.72 -2.45 0.14
N GLN A 90 -7.14 -3.60 0.63
CA GLN A 90 -8.38 -3.81 1.38
C GLN A 90 -8.22 -5.05 2.27
N THR A 91 -8.65 -4.95 3.52
CA THR A 91 -8.80 -6.12 4.38
C THR A 91 -10.07 -6.89 4.00
N ARG A 92 -9.93 -7.90 3.12
CA ARG A 92 -11.06 -8.67 2.56
C ARG A 92 -12.01 -9.24 3.63
N LYS A 93 -11.47 -9.72 4.75
CA LYS A 93 -12.23 -10.37 5.83
C LYS A 93 -13.28 -9.45 6.48
N ILE A 94 -13.06 -8.14 6.46
CA ILE A 94 -13.99 -7.13 6.99
C ILE A 94 -14.61 -6.25 5.89
N ARG A 95 -14.35 -6.58 4.62
CA ARG A 95 -14.83 -5.84 3.43
C ARG A 95 -14.59 -4.32 3.54
N GLY A 96 -13.41 -3.93 4.01
CA GLY A 96 -13.08 -2.53 4.28
C GLY A 96 -11.64 -2.35 4.73
N LEU A 97 -11.35 -1.18 5.27
CA LEU A 97 -10.00 -0.79 5.68
C LEU A 97 -9.72 -1.17 7.13
N HIS A 98 -8.51 -1.66 7.37
CA HIS A 98 -7.86 -1.88 8.65
C HIS A 98 -6.54 -1.11 8.67
N GLU A 99 -5.93 -0.89 9.84
CA GLU A 99 -4.64 -0.20 9.94
C GLU A 99 -3.54 -0.84 9.06
N ASN A 100 -3.57 -2.17 8.91
CA ASN A 100 -2.64 -2.93 8.05
C ASN A 100 -2.60 -2.40 6.61
N ASP A 101 -3.72 -1.95 6.07
CA ASP A 101 -3.79 -1.41 4.70
C ASP A 101 -2.88 -0.18 4.58
N PHE A 102 -2.84 0.67 5.61
CA PHE A 102 -1.99 1.88 5.67
C PHE A 102 -0.54 1.58 6.06
N ILE A 103 -0.30 0.58 6.91
CA ILE A 103 1.05 0.08 7.19
C ILE A 103 1.71 -0.40 5.89
N MET A 104 0.98 -1.19 5.10
CA MET A 104 1.48 -1.67 3.82
C MET A 104 1.68 -0.53 2.81
N ALA A 105 0.75 0.42 2.72
CA ALA A 105 0.91 1.62 1.90
C ALA A 105 2.19 2.41 2.23
N ALA A 106 2.47 2.60 3.52
CA ALA A 106 3.68 3.27 3.99
C ALA A 106 4.97 2.51 3.63
N LYS A 107 4.98 1.17 3.80
CA LYS A 107 6.12 0.32 3.42
C LYS A 107 6.36 0.32 1.92
N VAL A 108 5.31 0.29 1.11
CA VAL A 108 5.42 0.38 -0.36
C VAL A 108 6.02 1.74 -0.77
N ASN A 109 5.61 2.84 -0.13
CA ASN A 109 6.21 4.16 -0.37
C ASN A 109 7.71 4.17 -0.07
N GLU A 110 8.10 3.67 1.10
CA GLU A 110 9.50 3.62 1.52
C GLU A 110 10.34 2.75 0.58
N PHE A 111 9.82 1.58 0.22
CA PHE A 111 10.44 0.68 -0.74
C PHE A 111 10.69 1.38 -2.10
N HIS A 112 9.69 2.09 -2.62
CA HIS A 112 9.80 2.80 -3.89
C HIS A 112 10.81 3.98 -3.83
N GLN A 113 10.82 4.72 -2.73
CA GLN A 113 11.74 5.84 -2.53
C GLN A 113 13.21 5.39 -2.45
N ARG A 114 13.48 4.26 -1.79
CA ARG A 114 14.85 3.68 -1.73
C ARG A 114 15.34 3.24 -3.12
N ALA A 115 14.50 2.53 -3.87
CA ALA A 115 14.84 2.09 -5.23
C ALA A 115 15.14 3.28 -6.16
N ALA A 116 14.40 4.38 -6.03
CA ALA A 116 14.66 5.61 -6.79
C ALA A 116 15.95 6.34 -6.35
N ALA A 117 16.40 6.16 -5.11
CA ALA A 117 17.65 6.74 -4.62
C ALA A 117 18.88 5.95 -5.08
N GLU A 118 18.78 4.62 -5.13
CA GLU A 118 19.86 3.74 -5.61
C GLU A 118 20.14 3.97 -7.10
N GLN A 119 19.11 4.15 -7.93
CA GLN A 119 19.24 4.43 -9.36
C GLN A 119 19.83 5.81 -9.71
N ARG A 120 19.95 6.73 -8.75
CA ARG A 120 20.55 8.07 -8.97
C ARG A 120 22.04 8.13 -8.67
N ASN A 121 22.59 7.08 -8.06
CA ASN A 121 23.99 7.01 -7.64
C ASN A 121 24.88 6.19 -8.59
N ASP A 122 24.32 5.70 -9.70
CA ASP A 122 25.01 5.07 -10.84
C ASP A 122 25.11 6.06 -12.01
#